data_AF-A0A846A0E0-F1
#
_entry.id   AF-A0A846A0E0-F1
#
_cell.length_a   1.000
_cell.length_b   1.000
_cell.length_c   1.000
_cell.angle_alpha   90.00
_cell.angle_beta   90.00
_cell.angle_gamma   90.00
#
_symmetry.space_group_name_H-M   'P 1'
#
loop_
_entity.id
_entity.type
_entity.pdbx_description
1 polymer ?
#
loop_
_entity_poly.entity_id
_entity_poly.type
_entity_poly.pdbx_seq_one_letter_code
_entity_poly.pdbx_strand_id
1 'polypeptide(L)' 'GAGQMNRVGAVNIALEQAGENSKNAILASDGFFPFDDSVRTAAKAGIEAIVQPGGSLRDQDSIHLTRTHT' A
#
# COMPACT_ATOMS: atom_id res chain seq x y z
N GLY A 1 -5.93 7.39 6.08
CA GLY A 1 -5.58 7.73 7.48
C GLY A 1 -4.68 8.95 7.51
N ALA A 2 -4.98 9.94 8.37
CA ALA A 2 -4.21 11.17 8.51
C ALA A 2 -3.36 11.15 9.79
N GLY A 3 -2.03 11.24 9.67
CA GLY A 3 -1.14 11.57 10.80
C GLY A 3 -0.61 10.41 11.67
N GLN A 4 -0.29 9.24 11.11
CA GLN A 4 0.33 8.14 11.87
C GLN A 4 1.87 8.17 11.78
N MET A 5 2.55 7.94 12.91
CA MET A 5 4.02 7.85 13.00
C MET A 5 4.60 6.65 12.22
N ASN A 6 3.77 5.65 11.91
CA ASN A 6 4.15 4.49 11.11
C ASN A 6 3.20 4.34 9.91
N ARG A 7 3.78 4.16 8.72
CA ARG A 7 3.07 4.07 7.44
C ARG A 7 2.15 2.86 7.36
N VAL A 8 2.55 1.74 7.96
CA VAL A 8 1.74 0.51 8.04
C VAL A 8 0.43 0.76 8.78
N GLY A 9 0.46 1.54 9.86
CA GLY A 9 -0.74 1.92 10.61
C GLY A 9 -1.71 2.77 9.78
N ALA A 10 -1.19 3.69 8.96
CA ALA A 10 -2.02 4.49 8.06
C ALA A 10 -2.72 3.63 7.00
N VAL A 11 -2.04 2.60 6.48
CA VAL A 11 -2.62 1.62 5.54
C VAL A 11 -3.69 0.79 6.24
N ASN A 12 -3.43 0.25 7.44
CA ASN A 12 -4.42 -0.53 8.19
C ASN A 12 -5.72 0.26 8.43
N ILE A 13 -5.62 1.53 8.85
CA ILE A 13 -6.80 2.38 9.05
C ILE A 13 -7.55 2.60 7.75
N ALA A 14 -6.84 2.84 6.64
CA ALA A 14 -7.46 3.03 5.33
C ALA A 14 -8.18 1.76 4.84
N LEU A 15 -7.58 0.59 5.06
CA LEU A 15 -8.18 -0.70 4.70
C LEU A 15 -9.37 -1.05 5.59
N GLU A 16 -9.30 -0.77 6.89
CA GLU A 16 -10.43 -0.94 7.82
C GLU A 16 -11.60 -0.05 7.43
N GLN A 17 -11.34 1.21 7.04
CA GLN A 17 -12.37 2.11 6.52
C GLN A 17 -12.92 1.67 5.17
N ALA A 18 -12.09 1.11 4.30
CA ALA A 18 -12.53 0.59 3.00
C ALA A 18 -13.36 -0.68 3.14
N GLY A 19 -13.07 -1.53 4.13
CA GLY A 19 -13.73 -2.82 4.33
C GLY A 19 -13.70 -3.67 3.06
N GLU A 20 -14.84 -4.21 2.64
CA GLU A 20 -14.96 -5.01 1.42
C GLU A 20 -14.66 -4.22 0.14
N ASN A 21 -14.75 -2.88 0.16
CA ASN A 21 -14.43 -2.04 -0.99
C ASN A 21 -12.92 -1.93 -1.26
N SER A 22 -12.07 -2.52 -0.41
CA SER A 22 -10.63 -2.59 -0.65
C SER A 22 -10.25 -3.56 -1.77
N LYS A 23 -11.12 -4.53 -2.09
CA LYS A 23 -10.91 -5.49 -3.19
C LYS A 23 -11.01 -4.80 -4.55
N ASN A 24 -10.01 -4.98 -5.40
CA ASN A 24 -9.85 -4.30 -6.70
C ASN A 24 -9.75 -2.77 -6.59
N ALA A 25 -9.44 -2.23 -5.41
CA ALA A 25 -9.22 -0.80 -5.23
C ALA A 25 -7.76 -0.43 -5.45
N ILE A 26 -7.53 0.86 -5.63
CA ILE A 26 -6.20 1.46 -5.82
C ILE A 26 -5.83 2.23 -4.55
N LEU A 27 -4.67 1.95 -3.98
CA LEU A 27 -4.14 2.66 -2.81
C LEU A 27 -3.22 3.80 -3.26
N ALA A 28 -3.59 5.04 -3.00
CA ALA A 28 -2.72 6.19 -3.22
C ALA A 28 -2.03 6.64 -1.91
N SER A 29 -0.72 6.85 -1.95
CA SER A 29 0.07 7.35 -0.84
C SER A 29 0.76 8.66 -1.21
N ASP A 30 0.71 9.63 -0.31
CA ASP A 30 1.30 10.98 -0.44
C ASP A 30 2.83 11.02 -0.25
N GLY A 31 3.46 9.86 -0.12
CA GLY A 31 4.88 9.71 0.24
C GLY A 31 5.30 8.24 0.11
N PHE A 32 6.60 7.98 0.08
CA PHE A 32 7.12 6.65 -0.22
C PHE A 32 6.94 5.65 0.94
N PHE A 33 6.78 4.37 0.61
CA PHE A 33 6.85 3.26 1.55
C PHE A 33 8.32 2.88 1.81
N PRO A 34 8.81 2.99 3.06
CA PRO A 34 10.19 2.65 3.39
C PRO A 34 10.45 1.13 3.39
N PHE A 35 9.40 0.31 3.60
CA PHE A 35 9.46 -1.15 3.69
C PHE A 35 8.25 -1.80 2.99
N ASP A 36 8.38 -3.07 2.59
CA ASP A 36 7.36 -3.83 1.87
C ASP A 36 6.15 -4.22 2.73
N ASP A 37 6.22 -4.07 4.05
CA ASP A 37 5.13 -4.39 4.98
C ASP A 37 3.81 -3.72 4.63
N SER A 38 3.87 -2.44 4.22
CA SER A 38 2.69 -1.66 3.84
C SER A 38 2.08 -2.17 2.52
N VAL A 39 2.93 -2.56 1.57
CA VAL A 39 2.53 -3.11 0.27
C VAL A 39 1.91 -4.50 0.45
N ARG A 40 2.51 -5.37 1.26
CA ARG A 40 1.96 -6.70 1.59
C ARG A 40 0.60 -6.61 2.28
N THR A 41 0.45 -5.65 3.19
CA THR A 41 -0.80 -5.40 3.90
C THR A 41 -1.90 -4.99 2.92
N ALA A 42 -1.59 -4.07 2.01
CA ALA A 42 -2.50 -3.66 0.95
C ALA A 42 -2.87 -4.83 0.00
N ALA A 43 -1.88 -5.60 -0.44
CA ALA A 43 -2.10 -6.76 -1.32
C ALA A 43 -2.99 -7.82 -0.66
N LYS A 44 -2.78 -8.12 0.65
CA LYS A 44 -3.64 -9.04 1.42
C LYS A 44 -5.08 -8.57 1.52
N ALA A 45 -5.31 -7.26 1.51
CA ALA A 45 -6.66 -6.68 1.51
C ALA A 45 -7.29 -6.61 0.10
N GLY A 46 -6.59 -7.05 -0.94
CA GLY A 46 -7.10 -7.07 -2.31
C GLY A 46 -6.91 -5.78 -3.08
N ILE A 47 -6.01 -4.89 -2.63
CA ILE A 47 -5.60 -3.72 -3.42
C ILE A 47 -4.85 -4.20 -4.66
N GLU A 48 -5.31 -3.77 -5.82
CA GLU A 48 -4.79 -4.19 -7.12
C GLU A 48 -3.57 -3.37 -7.54
N ALA A 49 -3.57 -2.07 -7.21
CA ALA A 49 -2.49 -1.17 -7.55
C ALA A 49 -2.19 -0.19 -6.41
N ILE A 50 -0.93 0.20 -6.29
CA ILE A 50 -0.46 1.18 -5.32
C ILE A 50 0.24 2.31 -6.07
N VAL A 51 -0.14 3.55 -5.79
CA VAL A 51 0.46 4.76 -6.37
C VAL A 51 1.15 5.54 -5.24
N GLN A 52 2.43 5.85 -5.42
CA GLN A 52 3.21 6.67 -4.49
C GLN A 52 4.19 7.57 -5.27
N PRO A 53 4.60 8.73 -4.75
CA PRO A 53 5.49 9.66 -5.44
C PRO A 53 6.91 9.15 -5.74
N GLY A 54 7.27 7.93 -5.29
CA GLY A 54 8.59 7.34 -5.51
C GLY A 54 9.71 7.98 -4.69
N GLY A 55 10.91 7.40 -4.76
CA GLY A 55 12.10 7.88 -4.01
C GLY A 55 12.55 6.95 -2.86
N SER A 56 11.89 5.82 -2.67
CA SER A 56 12.39 4.75 -1.81
C SER A 56 13.55 4.02 -2.51
N LEU A 57 14.61 3.68 -1.77
CA LEU A 57 15.73 2.86 -2.27
C LEU A 57 15.27 1.48 -2.79
N ARG A 58 14.05 1.06 -2.43
CA ARG A 58 13.44 -0.26 -2.67
C ARG A 58 12.20 -0.23 -3.57
N ASP A 59 12.07 0.78 -4.43
CA ASP A 59 10.92 0.91 -5.33
C ASP A 59 10.74 -0.34 -6.24
N GLN A 60 11.85 -0.99 -6.62
CA GLN A 60 11.84 -2.24 -7.39
C GLN A 60 11.15 -3.42 -6.66
N ASP A 61 11.31 -3.55 -5.34
CA ASP A 61 10.65 -4.62 -4.56
C ASP A 61 9.12 -4.42 -4.53
N SER A 62 8.67 -3.17 -4.46
CA SER A 62 7.24 -2.83 -4.47
C SER A 62 6.58 -3.12 -5.82
N ILE A 63 7.28 -2.77 -6.92
CA ILE A 63 6.81 -3.05 -8.29
C ILE A 63 6.78 -4.56 -8.57
N HIS A 64 7.77 -5.31 -8.09
CA HIS A 64 7.82 -6.75 -8.32
C HIS A 64 6.64 -7.46 -7.62
N LEU A 65 6.31 -7.07 -6.39
CA LEU A 65 5.18 -7.66 -5.65
C LEU A 65 3.83 -7.46 -6.35
N THR A 66 3.61 -6.29 -6.95
CA THR A 66 2.38 -5.99 -7.70
C THR A 66 2.26 -6.84 -8.98
N ARG A 67 3.36 -7.13 -9.67
CA ARG A 67 3.34 -7.92 -10.91
C ARG A 67 3.12 -9.41 -10.73
N THR A 68 3.47 -9.96 -9.56
CA THR A 68 3.27 -11.40 -9.28
C THR A 68 1.84 -11.79 -8.91
N HIS A 69 0.94 -10.82 -8.73
CA HIS A 69 -0.46 -11.06 -8.37
C HIS A 69 -1.45 -10.99 -9.54
N THR A 70 -0.97 -10.89 -10.79
CA THR A 70 -1.77 -11.04 -12.02
C THR A 70 -1.88 -12.50 -12.44
#